data_AF-W4MBY2-F1
#
_entry.id   AF-W4MBY2-F1
#
_cell.length_a   1.000
_cell.length_b   1.000
_cell.length_c   1.000
_cell.angle_alpha   90.00
_cell.angle_beta   90.00
_cell.angle_gamma   90.00
#
_symmetry.space_group_name_H-M   'P 1'
#
loop_
_entity.id
_entity.type
_entity.pdbx_description
1 polymer ?
#
loop_
_entity_poly.entity_id
_entity_poly.type
_entity_poly.pdbx_seq_one_letter_code
_entity_poly.pdbx_strand_id
1 'polypeptide(L)' 'MAEKPTIYIDYQSGKIQGPGRVIGHLFANPKSKSWFAPPEVSTIVISDAERFQYTVDRLRELGYPLVEGAAPSQGA' A
#
# COMPACT_ATOMS: atom_id res chain seq x y z
N MET A 1 8.45 15.61 12.52
CA MET A 1 7.48 15.44 11.41
C MET A 1 7.50 13.97 11.07
N ALA A 2 6.37 13.25 11.12
CA ALA A 2 6.38 11.81 10.87
C ALA A 2 6.67 11.58 9.38
N GLU A 3 7.83 11.01 9.07
CA GLU A 3 8.22 10.67 7.71
C GLU A 3 7.21 9.66 7.16
N LYS A 4 6.65 9.97 5.98
CA LYS A 4 5.70 9.06 5.33
C LYS A 4 6.47 7.82 4.89
N PRO A 5 5.97 6.62 5.19
CA PRO A 5 6.69 5.42 4.83
C PRO A 5 6.64 5.17 3.33
N THR A 6 7.68 4.53 2.83
CA THR A 6 7.78 4.09 1.44
C THR A 6 6.72 3.06 1.10
N ILE A 7 6.07 3.26 -0.05
CA ILE A 7 5.11 2.34 -0.64
C ILE A 7 5.72 1.78 -1.92
N TYR A 8 5.69 0.47 -2.05
CA TYR A 8 6.23 -0.27 -3.18
C TYR A 8 5.11 -0.64 -4.15
N ILE A 9 5.33 -0.39 -5.43
CA ILE A 9 4.33 -0.54 -6.49
C ILE A 9 4.86 -1.53 -7.52
N ASP A 10 4.14 -2.64 -7.71
CA ASP A 10 4.40 -3.60 -8.76
C ASP A 10 3.38 -3.42 -9.89
N TYR A 11 3.77 -2.67 -10.91
CA TYR A 11 2.91 -2.38 -12.07
C TYR A 11 2.61 -3.62 -12.93
N GLN A 12 3.42 -4.67 -12.86
CA GLN A 12 3.20 -5.89 -13.63
C GLN A 12 2.05 -6.73 -13.08
N SER A 13 1.97 -6.87 -11.76
CA SER A 13 0.97 -7.68 -11.08
C SER A 13 -0.14 -6.87 -10.41
N GLY A 14 -0.09 -5.53 -10.49
CA GLY A 14 -1.07 -4.64 -9.90
C GLY A 14 -1.02 -4.64 -8.36
N LYS A 15 0.16 -4.87 -7.77
CA LYS A 15 0.33 -4.95 -6.31
C LYS A 15 0.83 -3.63 -5.74
N ILE A 16 0.28 -3.29 -4.58
CA ILE A 16 0.73 -2.16 -3.77
C ILE A 16 1.08 -2.70 -2.40
N GLN A 17 2.33 -2.49 -1.99
CA GLN A 17 2.87 -2.99 -0.72
C GLN A 17 3.37 -1.82 0.11
N GLY A 18 3.15 -1.87 1.41
CA GLY A 18 3.62 -0.83 2.32
C GLY A 18 3.21 -1.14 3.75
N PRO A 19 3.44 -0.21 4.69
CA PRO A 19 3.14 -0.52 6.08
C PRO A 19 1.66 -0.83 6.28
N GLY A 20 1.36 -1.91 7.01
CA GLY A 20 -0.02 -2.36 7.15
C GLY A 20 -0.92 -1.36 7.85
N ARG A 21 -0.36 -0.44 8.65
CA ARG A 21 -1.10 0.72 9.19
C ARG A 21 -1.55 1.70 8.11
N VAL A 22 -0.71 1.97 7.11
CA VAL A 22 -1.03 2.89 6.00
C VAL A 22 -1.95 2.22 5.01
N ILE A 23 -1.61 1.03 4.53
CA ILE A 23 -2.46 0.26 3.62
C ILE A 23 -3.79 -0.05 4.28
N GLY A 24 -3.78 -0.46 5.55
CA GLY A 24 -4.98 -0.63 6.35
C GLY A 24 -5.79 0.66 6.43
N HIS A 25 -5.21 1.83 6.70
CA HIS A 25 -5.98 3.07 6.76
C HIS A 25 -6.57 3.49 5.41
N LEU A 26 -5.81 3.35 4.32
CA LEU A 26 -6.22 3.78 2.99
C LEU A 26 -7.29 2.87 2.36
N PHE A 27 -7.26 1.57 2.68
CA PHE A 27 -8.11 0.56 2.05
C PHE A 27 -9.04 -0.16 3.03
N ALA A 28 -8.98 0.11 4.34
CA ALA A 28 -9.94 -0.45 5.29
C ALA A 28 -11.32 0.07 4.98
N ASN A 29 -12.27 -0.86 4.94
CA ASN A 29 -13.66 -0.50 4.92
C ASN A 29 -14.03 0.12 6.27
N PRO A 30 -14.72 1.26 6.35
CA PRO A 30 -15.05 1.93 7.62
C PRO A 30 -15.90 1.09 8.58
N LYS A 31 -16.50 -0.01 8.10
CA LYS A 31 -17.22 -1.00 8.92
C LYS A 31 -16.34 -2.14 9.45
N SER A 32 -15.09 -2.25 9.01
CA SER A 32 -14.18 -3.32 9.41
C SER A 32 -13.43 -2.92 10.67
N LYS A 33 -14.04 -3.17 11.83
CA LYS A 33 -13.29 -3.19 13.10
C LYS A 33 -12.43 -4.46 13.09
N SER A 34 -11.19 -4.33 12.66
CA SER A 34 -10.21 -5.41 12.86
C SER A 34 -9.64 -5.27 14.28
N TRP A 35 -9.88 -6.27 15.12
CA TRP A 35 -9.30 -6.35 16.47
C TRP A 35 -7.82 -6.79 16.45
N PHE A 36 -7.28 -7.11 15.27
CA PHE A 36 -5.90 -7.51 15.09
C PHE A 36 -5.03 -6.30 14.76
N ALA A 37 -3.83 -6.26 15.35
CA ALA A 37 -2.81 -5.32 14.93
C ALA A 37 -2.49 -5.57 13.44
N PRO A 38 -2.53 -4.54 12.58
CA PRO A 38 -2.19 -4.72 11.18
C PRO A 38 -0.74 -5.20 11.07
N PRO A 39 -0.43 -6.09 10.12
CA PRO A 39 0.93 -6.58 9.92
C PRO A 39 1.87 -5.40 9.61
N GLU A 40 3.16 -5.59 9.86
CA GLU A 40 4.17 -4.55 9.58
C GLU A 40 4.16 -4.15 8.11
N VAL A 41 4.00 -5.12 7.21
CA VAL A 41 3.81 -4.89 5.76
C VAL A 41 2.51 -5.56 5.32
N SER A 42 1.66 -4.79 4.63
CA SER A 42 0.48 -5.30 3.94
C SER A 42 0.67 -5.18 2.44
N THR A 43 0.12 -6.16 1.72
CA THR A 43 0.03 -6.13 0.26
C THR A 43 -1.44 -6.12 -0.14
N ILE A 44 -1.81 -5.20 -1.02
CA ILE A 44 -3.08 -5.26 -1.73
C ILE A 44 -2.82 -5.55 -3.20
N VAL A 45 -3.78 -6.21 -3.84
CA VAL A 45 -3.76 -6.50 -5.27
C VAL A 45 -4.98 -5.81 -5.86
N ILE A 46 -4.76 -4.95 -6.85
CA ILE A 46 -5.82 -4.31 -7.61
C ILE A 46 -5.72 -4.82 -9.04
N SER A 47 -6.65 -5.71 -9.43
CA SER A 47 -6.66 -6.30 -10.78
C SER A 47 -7.12 -5.32 -11.86
N ASP A 48 -7.85 -4.27 -11.47
CA ASP A 48 -8.34 -3.24 -12.39
C ASP A 48 -7.26 -2.17 -12.63
N ALA A 49 -6.87 -1.99 -13.89
CA ALA A 49 -5.75 -1.12 -14.25
C ALA A 49 -6.05 0.37 -13.99
N GLU A 50 -7.29 0.81 -14.25
CA GLU A 50 -7.69 2.21 -14.03
C GLU A 50 -7.70 2.54 -12.54
N ARG A 51 -8.31 1.68 -11.72
CA ARG A 51 -8.33 1.81 -10.26
C ARG A 51 -6.94 1.71 -9.68
N PHE A 52 -6.06 0.87 -10.23
CA PHE A 52 -4.68 0.77 -9.79
C PHE A 52 -3.93 2.08 -10.04
N GLN A 53 -3.97 2.61 -11.27
CA GLN A 53 -3.35 3.89 -11.62
C GLN A 53 -3.90 5.04 -10.77
N TYR A 54 -5.22 5.11 -10.59
CA TYR A 54 -5.86 6.11 -9.72
C TYR A 54 -5.35 6.03 -8.28
N THR A 55 -5.15 4.81 -7.77
CA THR A 55 -4.65 4.60 -6.41
C THR A 55 -3.19 5.04 -6.29
N VAL A 56 -2.35 4.73 -7.28
CA VAL A 56 -0.95 5.16 -7.34
C VAL A 56 -0.85 6.69 -7.39
N ASP A 57 -1.65 7.33 -8.24
CA ASP A 57 -1.68 8.78 -8.36
C ASP A 57 -2.08 9.44 -7.04
N ARG A 58 -3.15 8.94 -6.41
CA ARG A 58 -3.58 9.42 -5.09
C ARG A 58 -2.51 9.26 -4.02
N LEU A 59 -1.72 8.19 -4.03
CA LEU A 59 -0.59 8.04 -3.10
C LEU A 59 0.51 9.08 -3.34
N ARG A 60 0.77 9.46 -4.61
CA ARG A 60 1.70 10.55 -4.97
C ARG A 60 1.17 11.91 -4.52
N GLU A 61 -0.11 12.19 -4.74
CA GLU A 61 -0.75 13.43 -4.27
C GLU A 61 -0.71 13.56 -2.75
N LEU A 62 -0.89 12.44 -2.05
CA LEU A 62 -0.70 12.36 -0.61
C LEU A 62 0.77 12.48 -0.20
N GLY A 63 1.73 12.53 -1.12
CA GLY A 63 3.15 12.68 -0.83
C GLY A 63 3.80 11.45 -0.22
N TYR A 64 3.27 10.25 -0.46
CA TYR A 64 3.96 9.02 -0.10
C TYR A 64 5.14 8.78 -1.05
N PRO A 65 6.32 8.40 -0.54
CA PRO A 65 7.43 7.99 -1.38
C PRO A 65 7.07 6.67 -2.08
N LEU A 66 6.99 6.68 -3.40
CA LEU A 66 6.66 5.52 -4.21
C LEU A 66 7.92 4.91 -4.83
N VAL A 67 8.10 3.61 -4.65
CA VAL A 67 9.20 2.84 -5.25
C VAL A 67 8.62 1.78 -6.18
N GLU A 68 9.16 1.68 -7.39
CA GLU A 68 8.74 0.68 -8.35
C GLU A 68 9.45 -0.65 -8.05
N GLY A 69 8.68 -1.73 -7.91
CA GLY A 69 9.16 -3.06 -7.59
C GLY A 69 8.43 -3.69 -6.40
N ALA A 70 8.78 -4.94 -6.09
CA ALA A 70 8.31 -5.57 -4.87
C ALA A 70 8.98 -4.93 -3.66
N ALA A 71 8.23 -4.77 -2.55
CA ALA A 71 8.86 -4.52 -1.27
C ALA A 71 9.92 -5.62 -1.06
N PRO A 72 11.15 -5.29 -0.61
CA PRO A 72 12.11 -6.32 -0.29
C PRO A 72 11.42 -7.26 0.68
N SER A 73 11.15 -8.48 0.21
CA SER A 73 10.77 -9.59 1.07
C SER A 73 11.85 -9.59 2.12
N GLN A 74 11.53 -9.19 3.36
CA GLN A 74 12.48 -9.28 4.45
C GLN A 74 12.81 -10.78 4.53
N GLY A 75 13.97 -11.13 3.97
CA GLY A 75 14.35 -12.49 3.69
C GLY A 75 14.56 -13.25 4.98
N ALA A 76 14.11 -14.51 4.94
CA ALA A 76 14.56 -15.67 5.72
C ALA A 76 14.45 -15.59 7.25
#